data_AF-A0A6A4P910-F1
#
_entry.id   AF-A0A6A4P910-F1
#
_cell.length_a   1.000
_cell.length_b   1.000
_cell.length_c   1.000
_cell.angle_alpha   90.00
_cell.angle_beta   90.00
_cell.angle_gamma   90.00
#
_symmetry.space_group_name_H-M   'P 1'
#
loop_
_entity.id
_entity.type
_entity.pdbx_description
1 polymer ?
#
loop_
_entity_poly.entity_id
_entity_poly.type
_entity_poly.pdbx_seq_one_letter_code
_entity_poly.pdbx_strand_id
1 'polypeptide(L)'
;MGVRSFLDSMNMKPGDKLFDHIDRAIIGSKVGVAVFSPRYCESYFCLHELALLMETKKKVVPIFYDVKPSQLVVKDNGTRPAKELQRFSLALEEAKYTVGLTFDSLNGDWSELLRDASDAVMINLLEIEEEYNRMKRKH
;
A
#
# COMPACT_ATOMS: atom_id res chain seq x y z
N MET A 1 -20.12 -6.46 8.31
CA MET A 1 -19.76 -5.97 6.94
C MET A 1 -18.93 -7.05 6.27
N GLY A 2 -19.20 -7.38 5.02
CA GLY A 2 -18.32 -8.27 4.26
C GLY A 2 -17.23 -7.44 3.59
N VAL A 3 -15.96 -7.66 3.95
CA VAL A 3 -14.81 -7.03 3.29
C VAL A 3 -14.30 -7.99 2.22
N ARG A 4 -14.23 -7.53 0.97
CA ARG A 4 -13.55 -8.27 -0.11
C ARG A 4 -12.12 -7.79 -0.20
N SER A 5 -11.17 -8.67 0.08
CA SER A 5 -9.75 -8.41 -0.07
C SER A 5 -9.22 -8.95 -1.39
N PHE A 6 -8.23 -8.26 -1.93
CA PHE A 6 -7.36 -8.75 -2.98
C PHE A 6 -5.96 -8.80 -2.38
N LEU A 7 -5.34 -9.98 -2.40
CA LEU A 7 -3.95 -10.15 -2.03
C LEU A 7 -3.17 -10.24 -3.34
N ASP A 8 -2.21 -9.33 -3.54
CA ASP A 8 -1.27 -9.52 -4.64
C ASP A 8 -0.48 -10.80 -4.38
N SER A 9 -0.52 -11.70 -5.36
CA SER A 9 0.22 -12.95 -5.29
C SER A 9 1.36 -12.84 -6.30
N MET A 10 2.59 -12.83 -5.79
CA MET A 10 3.84 -12.93 -6.58
C MET A 10 3.89 -14.16 -7.52
N ASN A 11 2.87 -15.03 -7.47
CA ASN A 11 2.70 -16.22 -8.31
C ASN A 11 1.98 -15.94 -9.65
N MET A 12 1.58 -14.70 -9.93
CA MET A 12 1.00 -14.38 -11.23
C MET A 12 2.07 -14.35 -12.33
N LYS A 13 1.76 -14.94 -13.49
CA LYS A 13 2.73 -15.08 -14.59
C LYS A 13 3.25 -13.70 -15.05
N PRO A 14 4.58 -13.50 -15.16
CA PRO A 14 5.17 -12.23 -15.58
C PRO A 14 4.64 -11.75 -16.95
N GLY A 15 4.38 -10.44 -17.08
CA GLY A 15 4.03 -9.78 -18.35
C GLY A 15 2.96 -8.70 -18.22
N ASP A 16 2.59 -8.04 -19.32
CA ASP A 16 1.65 -6.89 -19.34
C ASP A 16 0.27 -7.21 -18.77
N LYS A 17 -0.19 -8.47 -18.91
CA LYS A 17 -1.46 -8.92 -18.34
C LYS A 17 -1.49 -8.91 -16.81
N LEU A 18 -0.32 -9.00 -16.17
CA LEU A 18 -0.17 -8.90 -14.72
C LEU A 18 -0.41 -7.46 -14.26
N PHE A 19 0.31 -6.51 -14.87
CA PHE A 19 0.13 -5.07 -14.60
C PHE A 19 -1.32 -4.64 -14.79
N ASP A 20 -1.93 -5.01 -15.91
CA ASP A 20 -3.33 -4.71 -16.20
C ASP A 20 -4.31 -5.20 -15.12
N HIS A 21 -4.06 -6.39 -14.54
CA HIS A 21 -4.94 -6.94 -13.51
C HIS A 21 -4.74 -6.26 -12.16
N ILE A 22 -3.48 -6.07 -11.76
CA ILE A 22 -3.09 -5.38 -10.52
C ILE A 22 -3.61 -3.94 -10.55
N ASP A 23 -3.40 -3.23 -11.66
CA ASP A 23 -3.82 -1.84 -11.80
C ASP A 23 -5.34 -1.70 -11.67
N ARG A 24 -6.11 -2.57 -12.33
CA ARG A 24 -7.57 -2.60 -12.20
C ARG A 24 -8.02 -2.93 -10.78
N ALA A 25 -7.36 -3.88 -10.12
CA ALA A 25 -7.68 -4.25 -8.75
C ALA A 25 -7.42 -3.07 -7.79
N ILE A 26 -6.28 -2.40 -7.92
CA ILE A 26 -5.91 -1.21 -7.14
C ILE A 26 -6.90 -0.08 -7.41
N ILE A 27 -7.23 0.22 -8.67
CA ILE A 27 -8.21 1.25 -9.02
C ILE A 27 -9.58 0.94 -8.41
N GLY A 28 -10.00 -0.33 -8.42
CA GLY A 28 -11.26 -0.78 -7.83
C GLY A 28 -11.28 -0.85 -6.30
N SER A 29 -10.10 -0.83 -5.65
CA SER A 29 -9.97 -0.88 -4.20
C SER A 29 -10.36 0.44 -3.53
N LYS A 30 -10.81 0.37 -2.27
CA LYS A 30 -11.07 1.55 -1.43
C LYS A 30 -9.89 1.90 -0.53
N VAL A 31 -9.25 0.87 0.03
CA VAL A 31 -8.15 0.96 1.00
C VAL A 31 -7.06 -0.01 0.56
N GLY A 32 -5.80 0.44 0.56
CA GLY A 32 -4.62 -0.40 0.36
C GLY A 32 -3.92 -0.71 1.69
N VAL A 33 -3.30 -1.88 1.79
CA VAL A 33 -2.40 -2.23 2.89
C VAL A 33 -1.02 -2.46 2.31
N ALA A 34 -0.04 -1.64 2.70
CA ALA A 34 1.33 -1.73 2.19
C ALA A 34 2.23 -2.34 3.27
N VAL A 35 2.65 -3.59 3.08
CA VAL A 35 3.54 -4.28 4.03
C VAL A 35 5.00 -4.07 3.60
N PHE A 36 5.65 -3.08 4.20
CA PHE A 36 7.06 -2.79 3.99
C PHE A 36 7.92 -3.83 4.71
N SER A 37 8.65 -4.63 3.94
CA SER A 37 9.68 -5.54 4.43
C SER A 37 11.08 -4.99 4.10
N PRO A 38 12.17 -5.57 4.65
CA PRO A 38 13.53 -5.14 4.33
C PRO A 38 13.88 -5.13 2.83
N ARG A 39 13.18 -5.94 2.01
CA ARG A 39 13.39 -6.05 0.55
C ARG A 39 12.33 -5.33 -0.29
N TYR A 40 11.40 -4.59 0.34
CA TYR A 40 10.29 -3.98 -0.38
C TYR A 40 10.76 -3.06 -1.52
N CYS A 41 11.72 -2.18 -1.24
CA CYS A 41 12.26 -1.22 -2.21
C CYS A 41 13.17 -1.86 -3.29
N GLU A 42 13.47 -3.16 -3.18
CA GLU A 42 14.21 -3.90 -4.21
C GLU A 42 13.27 -4.38 -5.33
N SER A 43 11.99 -4.56 -5.02
CA SER A 43 10.98 -5.00 -5.96
C SER A 43 10.41 -3.82 -6.74
N TYR A 44 10.54 -3.89 -8.08
CA TYR A 44 9.88 -2.95 -8.98
C TYR A 44 8.36 -2.96 -8.80
N PHE A 45 7.76 -4.15 -8.70
CA PHE A 45 6.31 -4.31 -8.60
C PHE A 45 5.77 -3.66 -7.32
N CYS A 46 6.42 -3.88 -6.18
CA CYS A 46 6.00 -3.27 -4.92
C CYS A 46 6.04 -1.74 -4.98
N LEU A 47 7.10 -1.15 -5.56
CA LEU A 47 7.20 0.30 -5.75
C LEU A 47 6.14 0.83 -6.73
N HIS A 48 5.84 0.07 -7.79
CA HIS A 48 4.83 0.43 -8.78
C HIS A 48 3.42 0.43 -8.19
N GLU A 49 3.06 -0.62 -7.43
CA GLU A 49 1.78 -0.74 -6.76
C GLU A 49 1.57 0.35 -5.71
N LEU A 50 2.60 0.62 -4.90
CA LEU A 50 2.55 1.72 -3.93
C LEU A 50 2.32 3.06 -4.63
N ALA A 51 3.05 3.31 -5.72
CA ALA A 51 2.86 4.52 -6.49
C ALA A 51 1.44 4.64 -7.05
N LEU A 52 0.86 3.55 -7.56
CA LEU A 52 -0.50 3.56 -8.05
C LEU A 52 -1.53 3.83 -6.94
N LEU A 53 -1.36 3.23 -5.75
CA LEU A 53 -2.20 3.51 -4.59
C LEU A 53 -2.19 5.00 -4.21
N MET A 54 -1.00 5.60 -4.13
CA MET A 54 -0.84 7.00 -3.75
C MET A 54 -1.32 7.97 -4.83
N GLU A 55 -1.00 7.72 -6.10
CA GLU A 55 -1.44 8.56 -7.22
C GLU A 55 -2.96 8.57 -7.38
N THR A 56 -3.61 7.43 -7.10
CA THR A 56 -5.07 7.32 -7.12
C THR A 56 -5.71 7.75 -5.79
N LYS A 57 -4.92 8.35 -4.88
CA LYS A 57 -5.34 8.91 -3.59
C LYS A 57 -6.14 7.91 -2.74
N LYS A 58 -5.76 6.63 -2.80
CA LYS A 58 -6.34 5.61 -1.92
C LYS A 58 -5.87 5.87 -0.50
N LYS A 59 -6.73 5.58 0.47
CA LYS A 59 -6.28 5.45 1.86
C LYS A 59 -5.34 4.24 1.94
N VAL A 60 -4.15 4.42 2.52
CA VAL A 60 -3.17 3.36 2.67
C VAL A 60 -2.89 3.14 4.15
N VAL A 61 -2.88 1.87 4.57
CA VAL A 61 -2.42 1.44 5.90
C VAL A 61 -1.02 0.86 5.74
N PRO A 62 0.04 1.61 6.10
CA PRO A 62 1.41 1.09 6.05
C PRO A 62 1.69 0.19 7.26
N ILE A 63 2.30 -0.97 6.99
CA ILE A 63 2.81 -1.90 8.00
C ILE A 63 4.31 -2.03 7.78
N PHE A 64 5.10 -1.63 8.77
CA PHE A 64 6.56 -1.69 8.76
C PHE A 64 7.02 -2.99 9.44
N TYR A 65 7.24 -4.02 8.64
CA TYR A 65 7.65 -5.36 9.04
C TYR A 65 9.18 -5.46 9.05
N ASP A 66 9.79 -5.57 10.23
CA ASP A 66 11.25 -5.67 10.44
C ASP A 66 12.07 -4.55 9.76
N VAL A 67 11.45 -3.39 9.55
CA VAL A 67 12.06 -2.26 8.86
C VAL A 67 11.62 -0.96 9.49
N LYS A 68 12.52 0.02 9.60
CA LYS A 68 12.17 1.39 9.97
C LYS A 68 11.84 2.21 8.72
N PRO A 69 10.91 3.18 8.78
CA PRO A 69 10.61 4.05 7.65
C PRO A 69 11.86 4.70 7.03
N SER A 70 12.86 5.07 7.84
CA SER A 70 14.12 5.66 7.37
C SER A 70 15.01 4.72 6.56
N GLN A 71 14.80 3.41 6.65
CA GLN A 71 15.55 2.41 5.88
C GLN A 71 14.95 2.18 4.49
N LEU A 72 13.73 2.67 4.25
CA LEU A 72 13.06 2.56 2.96
C LEU A 72 13.54 3.69 2.04
N VAL A 73 14.28 3.30 0.99
CA VAL A 73 14.86 4.23 0.01
C VAL A 73 14.75 3.64 -1.38
N VAL A 74 14.25 4.43 -2.34
CA VAL A 74 14.28 4.09 -3.76
C VAL A 74 15.71 4.27 -4.27
N LYS A 75 16.33 3.18 -4.73
CA LYS A 75 17.68 3.23 -5.30
C LYS A 75 17.62 3.54 -6.79
N ASP A 76 18.42 4.51 -7.22
CA ASP A 76 18.72 4.74 -8.64
C ASP A 76 19.93 3.90 -9.05
N ASN A 77 19.67 2.89 -9.88
CA ASN A 77 20.71 2.02 -10.43
C ASN A 77 21.02 2.37 -11.90
N GLY A 78 20.53 3.51 -12.42
CA GLY A 78 20.69 3.95 -13.80
C GLY A 78 19.84 3.20 -14.84
N THR A 79 18.98 2.29 -14.40
CA THR A 79 18.16 1.43 -15.29
C THR A 79 16.74 1.94 -15.52
N ARG A 80 16.31 2.96 -14.76
CA ARG A 80 14.92 3.44 -14.76
C ARG A 80 14.81 4.88 -15.26
N PRO A 81 13.73 5.25 -15.97
CA PRO A 81 13.48 6.63 -16.32
C PRO A 81 13.37 7.53 -15.08
N ALA A 82 13.90 8.75 -15.15
CA ALA A 82 13.86 9.70 -14.02
C ALA A 82 12.44 9.97 -13.50
N LYS A 83 11.46 10.03 -14.41
CA LYS A 83 10.04 10.20 -14.05
C LYS A 83 9.51 9.06 -13.17
N GLU A 84 9.96 7.85 -13.43
CA GLU A 84 9.56 6.66 -12.67
C GLU A 84 10.20 6.65 -11.28
N LEU A 85 11.49 6.99 -11.19
CA LEU A 85 12.18 7.14 -9.91
C LEU A 85 11.53 8.21 -9.04
N GLN A 86 11.15 9.34 -9.64
CA GLN A 86 10.42 10.41 -8.94
C GLN A 86 9.07 9.92 -8.40
N ARG A 87 8.29 9.22 -9.25
CA ARG A 87 7.00 8.62 -8.88
C ARG A 87 7.14 7.68 -7.68
N PHE A 88 8.11 6.77 -7.70
CA PHE A 88 8.36 5.85 -6.59
C PHE A 88 8.81 6.57 -5.33
N SER A 89 9.68 7.58 -5.47
CA SER A 89 10.22 8.31 -4.33
C SER A 89 9.13 9.12 -3.62
N LEU A 90 8.25 9.79 -4.37
CA LEU A 90 7.11 10.52 -3.83
C LEU A 90 6.14 9.60 -3.09
N ALA A 91 5.76 8.48 -3.70
CA ALA A 91 4.84 7.53 -3.09
C ALA A 91 5.41 6.90 -1.81
N LEU A 92 6.70 6.56 -1.82
CA LEU A 92 7.37 6.01 -0.65
C LEU A 92 7.47 7.04 0.47
N GLU A 93 7.77 8.30 0.14
CA GLU A 93 7.85 9.38 1.12
C GLU A 93 6.50 9.65 1.77
N GLU A 94 5.42 9.74 0.97
CA GLU A 94 4.05 9.88 1.49
C GLU A 94 3.67 8.71 2.42
N ALA A 95 4.02 7.47 2.03
CA ALA A 95 3.75 6.29 2.85
C ALA A 95 4.50 6.32 4.19
N LYS A 96 5.77 6.76 4.19
CA LYS A 96 6.60 6.84 5.40
C LYS A 96 6.05 7.82 6.45
N TYR A 97 5.33 8.86 6.02
CA TYR A 97 4.71 9.85 6.90
C TYR A 97 3.22 9.59 7.19
N THR A 98 2.66 8.53 6.61
CA THR A 98 1.32 8.06 6.97
C THR A 98 1.38 7.27 8.27
N VAL A 99 0.40 7.47 9.16
CA VAL A 99 0.29 6.70 10.41
C VAL A 99 0.18 5.21 10.07
N GLY A 100 1.08 4.41 10.62
CA GLY A 100 1.21 2.99 10.33
C GLY A 100 1.44 2.13 11.55
N LEU A 101 1.54 0.83 11.31
CA LEU A 101 1.85 -0.18 12.31
C LEU A 101 3.31 -0.61 12.16
N THR A 102 3.99 -0.86 13.26
CA THR A 102 5.34 -1.45 13.26
C THR A 102 5.28 -2.87 13.78
N PHE A 103 6.03 -3.77 13.18
CA PHE A 103 6.07 -5.16 13.62
C PHE A 103 7.50 -5.69 13.62
N ASP A 104 7.89 -6.30 14.74
CA ASP A 104 9.13 -7.04 14.93
C ASP A 104 8.79 -8.54 14.94
N SER A 105 9.25 -9.29 13.96
CA SER A 105 8.93 -10.71 13.81
C SER A 105 9.54 -11.62 14.88
N LEU A 106 10.56 -11.16 15.61
CA LEU A 106 11.19 -11.93 16.68
C LEU A 106 10.43 -11.84 17.99
N ASN A 107 9.81 -10.67 18.26
CA ASN A 107 9.24 -10.35 19.57
C ASN A 107 7.75 -9.99 19.53
N GLY A 108 7.18 -9.76 18.35
CA GLY A 108 5.83 -9.25 18.17
C GLY A 108 4.73 -10.29 18.32
N ASP A 109 3.55 -9.83 18.76
CA ASP A 109 2.32 -10.62 18.78
C ASP A 109 1.59 -10.49 17.42
N TRP A 110 1.57 -11.59 16.67
CA TRP A 110 0.86 -11.66 15.39
C TRP A 110 -0.64 -11.42 15.52
N SER A 111 -1.25 -11.83 16.64
CA SER A 111 -2.69 -11.66 16.86
C SER A 111 -3.03 -10.19 17.09
N GLU A 112 -2.17 -9.48 17.83
CA GLU A 112 -2.26 -8.03 18.01
C GLU A 112 -2.08 -7.30 16.68
N LEU A 113 -1.02 -7.61 15.91
CA LEU A 113 -0.83 -7.01 14.59
C LEU A 113 -2.05 -7.21 13.68
N LEU A 114 -2.57 -8.44 13.60
CA LEU A 114 -3.72 -8.75 12.75
C LEU A 114 -4.98 -8.00 13.17
N ARG A 115 -5.20 -7.85 14.47
CA ARG A 115 -6.32 -7.07 15.03
C ARG A 115 -6.16 -5.59 14.66
N ASP A 116 -5.01 -5.00 14.96
CA ASP A 116 -4.77 -3.57 14.76
C ASP A 116 -4.81 -3.20 13.27
N ALA A 117 -4.26 -4.07 12.40
CA ALA A 117 -4.34 -3.89 10.95
C ALA A 117 -5.79 -3.97 10.45
N SER A 118 -6.58 -4.91 10.98
CA SER A 118 -7.99 -5.06 10.63
C SER A 118 -8.81 -3.84 11.07
N ASP A 119 -8.55 -3.33 12.28
CA ASP A 119 -9.21 -2.14 12.81
C ASP A 119 -8.86 -0.90 11.99
N ALA A 120 -7.58 -0.71 11.65
CA ALA A 120 -7.14 0.38 10.79
C ALA A 120 -7.82 0.35 9.41
N VAL A 121 -7.95 -0.84 8.80
CA VAL A 121 -8.67 -1.01 7.54
C VAL A 121 -10.15 -0.67 7.69
N MET A 122 -10.81 -1.15 8.76
CA MET A 122 -12.22 -0.88 9.00
C MET A 122 -12.50 0.62 9.24
N ILE A 123 -11.65 1.30 10.02
CA ILE A 123 -11.76 2.75 10.26
C ILE A 123 -11.69 3.51 8.93
N ASN A 124 -10.68 3.23 8.09
CA ASN A 124 -10.55 3.89 6.79
C ASN A 124 -11.74 3.61 5.87
N LEU A 125 -12.30 2.40 5.89
CA LEU A 125 -13.50 2.07 5.11
C LEU A 125 -14.72 2.86 5.57
N LEU A 126 -14.92 3.00 6.88
CA LEU A 126 -16.01 3.78 7.47
C LEU A 126 -15.88 5.26 7.10
N GLU A 127 -14.70 5.85 7.19
CA GLU A 127 -14.44 7.24 6.77
C GLU A 127 -14.82 7.48 5.31
N ILE A 128 -14.40 6.58 4.41
CA ILE A 128 -14.72 6.68 2.97
C ILE A 128 -16.24 6.59 2.74
N GLU A 129 -16.94 5.71 3.45
CA GLU A 129 -18.40 5.56 3.33
C GLU A 129 -19.14 6.79 3.89
N GLU A 130 -18.67 7.37 4.98
CA GLU A 130 -19.20 8.62 5.50
C GLU A 130 -19.01 9.79 4.52
N GLU A 131 -17.81 9.95 3.96
CA GLU A 131 -17.51 10.97 2.97
C GLU A 131 -18.42 10.84 1.74
N TYR A 132 -18.56 9.62 1.21
CA TYR A 132 -19.46 9.31 0.10
C TYR A 132 -20.92 9.68 0.43
N ASN A 133 -21.41 9.29 1.61
CA ASN A 133 -22.77 9.60 2.04
C ASN A 133 -22.99 11.10 2.21
N ARG A 134 -22.01 11.84 2.74
CA ARG A 134 -22.06 13.31 2.86
C ARG A 134 -22.13 13.98 1.49
N MET A 135 -21.36 13.50 0.51
CA MET A 135 -21.38 14.02 -0.86
C MET A 135 -22.73 13.75 -1.55
N LYS A 136 -23.29 12.56 -1.37
CA LYS A 136 -24.60 12.19 -1.94
C LYS A 136 -25.76 13.00 -1.36
N ARG A 137 -25.70 13.37 -0.08
CA ARG A 137 -26.72 14.22 0.56
C ARG A 137 -26.67 15.70 0.15
N LYS A 138 -25.58 16.14 -0.49
CA LYS A 138 -25.40 17.52 -0.97
C LYS A 138 -25.85 17.73 -2.42
N HIS A 139 -26.19 16.66 -3.14
CA HIS A 139 -26.73 16.67 -4.50
C HIS A 139 -28.20 16.26 -4.48
#